data_AF-A5B010-F1
#
_entry.id   AF-A5B010-F1
#
_cell.length_a   1.000
_cell.length_b   1.000
_cell.length_c   1.000
_cell.angle_alpha   90.00
_cell.angle_beta   90.00
_cell.angle_gamma   90.00
#
_symmetry.space_group_name_H-M   'P 1'
#
loop_
_entity.id
_entity.type
_entity.pdbx_description
1 polymer ?
#
loop_
_entity_poly.entity_id
_entity_poly.type
_entity_poly.pdbx_seq_one_letter_code
_entity_poly.pdbx_strand_id
1 'polypeptide(L)'
;MEAKNLALEDYKKWALMEETSWRQKSREIWLREGDKNTKYFHIMANARARRNFLSKIRMNREFYLHGTFQRSLNSTFLLLIPKKEGAEDLRDFRPISLVGSVYKLLAKVLANRLKSVMGEVIFDSQQAFVQRRQILDVVLIANETLNSRLKDNKSGLLLKMDIENAFDHVNWDFLMEAIPLQRCRLTLLKSTLSSLPTYFISLFVIPKRVCAKLEKIQRDFLWGGGALGNKPHLVSWKVICTAKKDGGLGIRNLAIFNNALLGKWLWRFANENESLWKQIISRDGTRVKFWKDLWCENQSLEEAFPTLFNLSINKDSWVAEAWEEDGVGGSWAPRFNRHLNDWEVGEVESLLGKLLPMTIRRGVNDSLRWKENKNGTFSVKSFYSSLSRGIKTPFPARTIWTPWVLIRASFFGWEAAWSRLLTTDRLKRFGRSIPNRCFLCKNEEETIDHLLLFCEKTRMLWLLILSLFGVQWVMHSSVKRNLLGWHGSFVGKKREKAWRAAPLGLMWTIWKERNKRVFDDIERNDQDIKSIFLYTFVNWARAHIKEHTFSLIDFVDWLATN
;
A
#
# COMPACT_ATOMS: atom_id res chain seq x y z
N MET A 1 45.12 39.75 -51.37
CA MET A 1 43.71 40.09 -51.64
C MET A 1 42.77 39.00 -51.13
N GLU A 2 43.11 37.73 -51.33
CA GLU A 2 42.35 36.57 -50.81
C GLU A 2 42.20 36.53 -49.27
N ALA A 3 43.27 36.76 -48.50
CA ALA A 3 43.18 36.75 -47.03
C ALA A 3 42.23 37.83 -46.47
N LYS A 4 42.09 38.96 -47.15
CA LYS A 4 41.20 40.06 -46.76
C LYS A 4 39.73 39.75 -47.10
N ASN A 5 39.51 39.02 -48.19
CA ASN A 5 38.18 38.53 -48.56
C ASN A 5 37.72 37.38 -47.66
N LEU A 6 38.62 36.47 -47.28
CA LEU A 6 38.32 35.40 -46.32
C LEU A 6 37.96 35.97 -44.94
N ALA A 7 38.73 36.94 -44.45
CA ALA A 7 38.43 37.62 -43.18
C ALA A 7 37.10 38.41 -43.22
N LEU A 8 36.75 38.97 -44.39
CA LEU A 8 35.48 39.67 -44.57
C LEU A 8 34.29 38.69 -44.64
N GLU A 9 34.47 37.52 -45.25
CA GLU A 9 33.46 36.46 -45.23
C GLU A 9 33.26 35.86 -43.84
N ASP A 10 34.35 35.59 -43.11
CA ASP A 10 34.28 35.11 -41.73
C ASP A 10 33.65 36.16 -40.80
N TYR A 11 33.98 37.44 -40.98
CA TYR A 11 33.34 38.53 -40.23
C TYR A 11 31.85 38.65 -40.57
N LYS A 12 31.46 38.56 -41.84
CA LYS A 12 30.04 38.57 -42.25
C LYS A 12 29.29 37.36 -41.68
N LYS A 13 29.92 36.18 -41.67
CA LYS A 13 29.35 34.95 -41.11
C LYS A 13 29.20 35.05 -39.60
N TRP A 14 30.18 35.63 -38.92
CA TRP A 14 30.16 35.86 -37.47
C TRP A 14 29.13 36.91 -37.08
N ALA A 15 29.07 38.05 -37.78
CA ALA A 15 28.06 39.09 -37.57
C ALA A 15 26.63 38.58 -37.83
N LEU A 16 26.43 37.75 -38.86
CA LEU A 16 25.14 37.12 -39.14
C LEU A 16 24.77 36.10 -38.05
N MET A 17 25.73 35.32 -37.55
CA MET A 17 25.52 34.39 -36.44
C MET A 17 25.21 35.12 -35.12
N GLU A 18 25.87 36.26 -34.87
CA GLU A 18 25.64 37.07 -33.68
C GLU A 18 24.30 37.79 -33.75
N GLU A 19 23.92 38.36 -34.90
CA GLU A 19 22.58 38.92 -35.14
C GLU A 19 21.49 37.85 -34.99
N THR A 20 21.72 36.62 -35.50
CA THR A 20 20.79 35.49 -35.35
C THR A 20 20.68 35.04 -33.88
N SER A 21 21.79 35.05 -33.14
CA SER A 21 21.84 34.77 -31.70
C SER A 21 21.08 35.83 -30.89
N TRP A 22 21.25 37.12 -31.22
CA TRP A 22 20.50 38.22 -30.61
C TRP A 22 19.01 38.18 -30.96
N ARG A 23 18.63 37.84 -32.21
CA ARG A 23 17.22 37.63 -32.62
C ARG A 23 16.57 36.43 -31.92
N GLN A 24 17.31 35.35 -31.67
CA GLN A 24 16.82 34.21 -30.90
C GLN A 24 16.66 34.54 -29.41
N LYS A 25 17.55 35.38 -28.86
CA LYS A 25 17.50 35.84 -27.46
C LYS A 25 16.45 36.91 -27.22
N SER A 26 16.15 37.77 -28.20
CA SER A 26 15.22 38.90 -28.04
C SER A 26 13.74 38.52 -28.03
N ARG A 27 13.38 37.30 -28.45
CA ARG A 27 11.97 36.81 -28.53
C ARG A 27 11.04 37.73 -29.34
N GLU A 28 11.57 38.61 -30.19
CA GLU A 28 10.80 39.67 -30.85
C GLU A 28 9.79 39.13 -31.88
N ILE A 29 10.07 37.94 -32.45
CA ILE A 29 9.16 37.24 -33.38
C ILE A 29 7.99 36.56 -32.64
N TRP A 30 8.13 36.22 -31.35
CA TRP A 30 7.06 35.59 -30.55
C TRP A 30 5.86 36.50 -30.32
N LEU A 31 6.08 37.82 -30.23
CA LEU A 31 5.03 38.81 -29.98
C LEU A 31 4.16 39.08 -31.23
N ARG A 32 4.71 38.91 -32.44
CA ARG A 32 4.01 39.24 -33.69
C ARG A 32 3.25 38.08 -34.30
N GLU A 33 3.76 36.85 -34.22
CA GLU A 33 3.19 35.75 -35.03
C GLU A 33 2.56 34.58 -34.24
N GLY A 34 2.91 34.38 -32.97
CA GLY A 34 2.39 33.27 -32.17
C GLY A 34 2.73 31.87 -32.71
N ASP A 35 2.93 30.91 -31.80
CA ASP A 35 3.22 29.52 -32.17
C ASP A 35 1.94 28.82 -32.70
N LYS A 36 1.80 28.77 -34.04
CA LYS A 36 0.69 28.10 -34.73
C LYS A 36 0.63 26.58 -34.45
N ASN A 37 1.71 25.95 -33.98
CA ASN A 37 1.75 24.51 -33.72
C ASN A 37 1.32 24.14 -32.29
N THR A 38 1.61 24.95 -31.25
CA THR A 38 1.14 24.61 -29.90
C THR A 38 -0.38 24.67 -29.76
N LYS A 39 -1.07 25.61 -30.43
CA LYS A 39 -2.54 25.71 -30.31
C LYS A 39 -3.24 24.46 -30.84
N TYR A 40 -2.79 23.92 -31.99
CA TYR A 40 -3.30 22.67 -32.54
C TYR A 40 -3.00 21.47 -31.62
N PHE A 41 -1.76 21.35 -31.13
CA PHE A 41 -1.38 20.25 -30.22
C PHE A 41 -2.07 20.33 -28.85
N HIS A 42 -2.27 21.52 -28.29
CA HIS A 42 -3.02 21.71 -27.03
C HIS A 42 -4.52 21.49 -27.23
N ILE A 43 -5.10 21.90 -28.37
CA ILE A 43 -6.49 21.60 -28.71
C ILE A 43 -6.67 20.09 -28.91
N MET A 44 -5.75 19.42 -29.61
CA MET A 44 -5.77 17.96 -29.80
C MET A 44 -5.53 17.20 -28.48
N ALA A 45 -4.64 17.66 -27.62
CA ALA A 45 -4.39 17.07 -26.31
C ALA A 45 -5.59 17.27 -25.37
N ASN A 46 -6.23 18.45 -25.36
CA ASN A 46 -7.44 18.72 -24.59
C ASN A 46 -8.68 17.99 -25.16
N ALA A 47 -8.79 17.87 -26.48
CA ALA A 47 -9.83 17.08 -27.14
C ALA A 47 -9.67 15.57 -26.82
N ARG A 48 -8.43 15.06 -26.77
CA ARG A 48 -8.13 13.69 -26.31
C ARG A 48 -8.38 13.51 -24.82
N ALA A 49 -8.10 14.52 -23.98
CA ALA A 49 -8.39 14.46 -22.54
C ALA A 49 -9.89 14.34 -22.23
N ARG A 50 -10.76 15.00 -23.01
CA ARG A 50 -12.23 14.90 -22.88
C ARG A 50 -12.82 13.57 -23.35
N ARG A 51 -12.11 12.80 -24.20
CA ARG A 51 -12.55 11.48 -24.73
C ARG A 51 -12.01 10.26 -23.96
N ASN A 52 -11.19 10.45 -22.92
CA ASN A 52 -10.56 9.35 -22.17
C ASN A 52 -11.45 8.79 -21.04
N PHE A 53 -12.74 8.56 -21.30
CA PHE A 53 -13.58 7.74 -20.42
C PHE A 53 -13.80 6.38 -21.08
N LEU A 54 -13.07 5.38 -20.59
CA LEU A 54 -13.18 4.00 -21.05
C LEU A 54 -13.95 3.22 -19.98
N SER A 55 -15.25 3.03 -20.19
CA SER A 55 -16.17 2.48 -19.18
C SER A 55 -15.91 1.00 -18.85
N LYS A 56 -15.48 0.21 -19.85
CA LYS A 56 -15.17 -1.21 -19.70
C LYS A 56 -14.22 -1.70 -20.79
N ILE A 57 -13.24 -2.53 -20.41
CA ILE A 57 -12.42 -3.32 -21.35
C ILE A 57 -12.96 -4.74 -21.34
N ARG A 58 -13.39 -5.25 -22.51
CA ARG A 58 -13.83 -6.64 -22.65
C ARG A 58 -12.59 -7.51 -22.92
N MET A 59 -12.07 -8.10 -21.84
CA MET A 59 -10.96 -9.05 -21.91
C MET A 59 -11.44 -10.41 -22.39
N ASN A 60 -10.60 -11.13 -23.14
CA ASN A 60 -10.97 -12.40 -23.77
C ASN A 60 -11.26 -13.51 -22.72
N ARG A 61 -12.06 -14.52 -23.08
CA ARG A 61 -12.53 -15.56 -22.15
C ARG A 61 -11.38 -16.36 -21.51
N GLU A 62 -10.27 -16.55 -22.23
CA GLU A 62 -9.04 -17.18 -21.72
C GLU A 62 -8.45 -16.47 -20.51
N PHE A 63 -8.41 -15.12 -20.50
CA PHE A 63 -7.87 -14.38 -19.35
C PHE A 63 -8.71 -14.61 -18.09
N TYR A 64 -10.03 -14.68 -18.24
CA TYR A 64 -10.94 -14.95 -17.12
C TYR A 64 -10.83 -16.37 -16.59
N LEU A 65 -10.55 -17.35 -17.46
CA LEU A 65 -10.48 -18.78 -17.10
C LEU A 65 -9.09 -19.17 -16.55
N HIS A 66 -8.02 -18.70 -17.18
CA HIS A 66 -6.65 -19.17 -16.93
C HIS A 66 -5.74 -18.11 -16.30
N GLY A 67 -6.14 -16.84 -16.26
CA GLY A 67 -5.32 -15.75 -15.71
C GLY A 67 -4.10 -15.41 -16.57
N THR A 68 -4.04 -15.89 -17.81
CA THR A 68 -2.94 -15.69 -18.74
C THR A 68 -3.36 -14.78 -19.88
N PHE A 69 -2.45 -13.91 -20.30
CA PHE A 69 -2.60 -13.10 -21.50
C PHE A 69 -2.11 -13.88 -22.72
N GLN A 70 -2.76 -13.69 -23.87
CA GLN A 70 -2.30 -14.25 -25.14
C GLN A 70 -0.91 -13.70 -25.47
N ARG A 71 0.04 -14.55 -25.90
CA ARG A 71 1.46 -14.17 -26.11
C ARG A 71 1.65 -13.02 -27.11
N SER A 72 0.74 -12.88 -28.07
CA SER A 72 0.72 -11.77 -29.05
C SER A 72 0.56 -10.39 -28.42
N LEU A 73 0.13 -10.28 -27.15
CA LEU A 73 0.04 -8.98 -26.46
C LEU A 73 1.41 -8.38 -26.13
N ASN A 74 2.46 -9.20 -26.09
CA ASN A 74 3.84 -8.76 -25.86
C ASN A 74 4.65 -8.60 -27.16
N SER A 75 4.05 -8.81 -28.34
CA SER A 75 4.75 -8.54 -29.60
C SER A 75 4.90 -7.03 -29.82
N THR A 76 6.11 -6.60 -30.20
CA THR A 76 6.42 -5.19 -30.45
C THR A 76 7.08 -5.03 -31.81
N PHE A 77 6.73 -3.97 -32.53
CA PHE A 77 7.43 -3.60 -33.76
C PHE A 77 8.52 -2.58 -33.42
N LEU A 78 9.76 -2.80 -33.85
CA LEU A 78 10.85 -1.86 -33.63
C LEU A 78 10.95 -0.92 -34.83
N LEU A 79 10.83 0.39 -34.58
CA LEU A 79 10.95 1.44 -35.59
C LEU A 79 12.18 2.29 -35.30
N LEU A 80 13.02 2.54 -36.30
CA LEU A 80 14.20 3.39 -36.19
C LEU A 80 13.84 4.83 -36.57
N ILE A 81 14.11 5.79 -35.68
CA ILE A 81 13.92 7.23 -35.94
C ILE A 81 15.28 7.92 -36.05
N PRO A 82 15.60 8.60 -37.15
CA PRO A 82 16.88 9.30 -37.31
C PRO A 82 17.02 10.45 -36.30
N LYS A 83 18.19 10.59 -35.68
CA LYS A 83 18.54 11.67 -34.75
C LYS A 83 18.98 12.95 -35.47
N LYS A 84 19.47 12.82 -36.70
CA LYS A 84 20.02 13.89 -37.54
C LYS A 84 19.69 13.63 -39.02
N GLU A 85 19.73 14.67 -39.84
CA GLU A 85 19.63 14.53 -41.30
C GLU A 85 20.89 13.83 -41.86
N GLY A 86 20.73 12.97 -42.87
CA GLY A 86 21.84 12.17 -43.42
C GLY A 86 22.33 11.05 -42.49
N ALA A 87 21.43 10.40 -41.74
CA ALA A 87 21.79 9.30 -40.84
C ALA A 87 22.23 8.06 -41.63
N GLU A 88 23.51 7.70 -41.52
CA GLU A 88 24.13 6.55 -42.21
C GLU A 88 24.48 5.39 -41.26
N ASP A 89 24.90 5.70 -40.02
CA ASP A 89 25.26 4.68 -39.01
C ASP A 89 24.04 4.34 -38.13
N LEU A 90 23.92 3.08 -37.67
CA LEU A 90 22.88 2.62 -36.76
C LEU A 90 22.82 3.44 -35.45
N ARG A 91 23.96 4.01 -35.03
CA ARG A 91 24.07 4.90 -33.86
C ARG A 91 23.34 6.24 -34.05
N ASP A 92 23.13 6.65 -35.30
CA ASP A 92 22.38 7.85 -35.66
C ASP A 92 20.87 7.65 -35.56
N PHE A 93 20.40 6.42 -35.31
CA PHE A 93 18.99 6.12 -35.13
C PHE A 93 18.64 5.92 -33.65
N ARG A 94 17.41 6.29 -33.27
CA ARG A 94 16.78 5.90 -32.01
C ARG A 94 15.83 4.74 -32.27
N PRO A 95 16.01 3.58 -31.63
CA PRO A 95 15.04 2.51 -31.70
C PRO A 95 13.82 2.84 -30.84
N ILE A 96 12.62 2.75 -31.40
CA ILE A 96 11.34 2.88 -30.69
C ILE A 96 10.54 1.60 -30.84
N SER A 97 10.22 0.98 -29.70
CA SER A 97 9.32 -0.19 -29.66
C SER A 97 7.86 0.24 -29.66
N LEU A 98 7.15 -0.05 -30.76
CA LEU A 98 5.71 0.12 -30.89
C LEU A 98 4.99 -1.04 -30.20
N VAL A 99 4.62 -0.81 -28.94
CA VAL A 99 3.82 -1.74 -28.12
C VAL A 99 2.32 -1.66 -28.45
N GLY A 100 1.60 -2.77 -28.27
CA GLY A 100 0.16 -2.87 -28.51
C GLY A 100 -0.68 -1.94 -27.63
N SER A 101 -1.89 -1.60 -28.10
CA SER A 101 -2.81 -0.67 -27.42
C SER A 101 -3.21 -1.14 -26.02
N VAL A 102 -3.44 -2.44 -25.83
CA VAL A 102 -3.75 -3.05 -24.52
C VAL A 102 -2.60 -2.86 -23.53
N TYR A 103 -1.36 -3.09 -23.96
CA TYR A 103 -0.18 -2.85 -23.14
C TYR A 103 -0.11 -1.37 -22.72
N LYS A 104 -0.31 -0.44 -23.65
CA LYS A 104 -0.33 1.01 -23.37
C LYS A 104 -1.41 1.38 -22.34
N LEU A 105 -2.60 0.78 -22.43
CA LEU A 105 -3.68 0.98 -21.47
C LEU A 105 -3.29 0.47 -20.07
N LEU A 106 -2.79 -0.77 -19.97
CA LEU A 106 -2.35 -1.35 -18.70
C LEU A 106 -1.20 -0.56 -18.08
N ALA A 107 -0.19 -0.21 -18.87
CA ALA A 107 0.93 0.62 -18.45
C ALA A 107 0.46 2.00 -17.96
N LYS A 108 -0.52 2.61 -18.63
CA LYS A 108 -1.09 3.90 -18.22
C LYS A 108 -1.86 3.80 -16.91
N VAL A 109 -2.65 2.74 -16.71
CA VAL A 109 -3.34 2.47 -15.44
C VAL A 109 -2.33 2.30 -14.30
N LEU A 110 -1.27 1.52 -14.52
CA LEU A 110 -0.19 1.34 -13.55
C LEU A 110 0.51 2.66 -13.25
N ALA A 111 0.91 3.41 -14.28
CA ALA A 111 1.57 4.71 -14.13
C ALA A 111 0.70 5.70 -13.34
N ASN A 112 -0.61 5.78 -13.62
CA ASN A 112 -1.53 6.65 -12.88
C ASN A 112 -1.65 6.24 -11.40
N ARG A 113 -1.61 4.94 -11.09
CA ARG A 113 -1.60 4.44 -9.71
C ARG A 113 -0.28 4.74 -9.01
N LEU A 114 0.86 4.50 -9.67
CA LEU A 114 2.19 4.83 -9.15
C LEU A 114 2.39 6.33 -8.94
N LYS A 115 1.78 7.15 -9.78
CA LYS A 115 1.78 8.62 -9.66
C LYS A 115 1.33 9.10 -8.28
N SER A 116 0.34 8.43 -7.68
CA SER A 116 -0.21 8.81 -6.37
C SER A 116 0.78 8.63 -5.21
N VAL A 117 1.79 7.78 -5.39
CA VAL A 117 2.78 7.44 -4.36
C VAL A 117 4.18 7.92 -4.72
N MET A 118 4.37 8.48 -5.92
CA MET A 118 5.67 8.85 -6.45
C MET A 118 6.40 9.84 -5.52
N GLY A 119 5.69 10.85 -5.01
CA GLY A 119 6.25 11.86 -4.11
C GLY A 119 6.73 11.34 -2.74
N GLU A 120 6.36 10.11 -2.34
CA GLU A 120 6.93 9.48 -1.13
C GLU A 120 8.17 8.62 -1.42
N VAL A 121 8.46 8.37 -2.70
CA VAL A 121 9.50 7.42 -3.15
C VAL A 121 10.70 8.16 -3.72
N ILE A 122 10.47 9.27 -4.42
CA ILE A 122 11.53 10.07 -5.05
C ILE A 122 11.92 11.26 -4.18
N PHE A 123 13.19 11.64 -4.24
CA PHE A 123 13.69 12.82 -3.53
C PHE A 123 13.16 14.12 -4.15
N ASP A 124 13.12 15.19 -3.36
CA ASP A 124 12.57 16.48 -3.79
C ASP A 124 13.38 17.18 -4.89
N SER A 125 14.63 16.77 -5.11
CA SER A 125 15.49 17.27 -6.18
C SER A 125 15.19 16.66 -7.56
N GLN A 126 14.48 15.53 -7.63
CA GLN A 126 14.15 14.88 -8.91
C GLN A 126 13.00 15.65 -9.61
N GLN A 127 13.30 16.45 -10.64
CA GLN A 127 12.26 17.27 -11.29
C GLN A 127 11.65 16.63 -12.56
N ALA A 128 12.42 15.85 -13.32
CA ALA A 128 11.97 15.28 -14.58
C ALA A 128 10.96 14.13 -14.39
N PHE A 129 9.92 14.09 -15.23
CA PHE A 129 8.88 13.06 -15.26
C PHE A 129 8.01 12.94 -13.99
N VAL A 130 7.99 13.97 -13.14
CA VAL A 130 7.17 14.03 -11.93
C VAL A 130 6.04 15.02 -12.11
N GLN A 131 4.85 14.67 -11.63
CA GLN A 131 3.71 15.60 -11.69
C GLN A 131 3.97 16.83 -10.82
N ARG A 132 3.66 18.02 -11.37
CA ARG A 132 3.80 19.32 -10.69
C ARG A 132 5.26 19.78 -10.46
N ARG A 133 6.24 19.15 -11.10
CA ARG A 133 7.64 19.62 -11.13
C ARG A 133 7.98 20.04 -12.55
N GLN A 134 8.68 21.16 -12.72
CA GLN A 134 9.08 21.68 -14.02
C GLN A 134 10.58 21.52 -14.23
N ILE A 135 11.00 21.32 -15.48
CA ILE A 135 12.43 21.22 -15.79
C ILE A 135 13.16 22.55 -15.55
N LEU A 136 12.45 23.68 -15.67
CA LEU A 136 12.97 25.01 -15.37
C LEU A 136 13.36 25.16 -13.90
N ASP A 137 12.73 24.43 -12.97
CA ASP A 137 13.07 24.45 -11.55
C ASP A 137 14.52 23.98 -11.33
N VAL A 138 15.00 22.99 -12.11
CA VAL A 138 16.40 22.51 -12.04
C VAL A 138 17.37 23.61 -12.45
N VAL A 139 17.05 24.31 -13.55
CA VAL A 139 17.91 25.37 -14.09
C VAL A 139 17.99 26.53 -13.11
N LEU A 140 16.86 26.91 -12.50
CA LEU A 140 16.83 27.94 -11.47
C LEU A 140 17.65 27.55 -10.24
N ILE A 141 17.46 26.33 -9.72
CA ILE A 141 18.23 25.81 -8.57
C ILE A 141 19.73 25.82 -8.90
N ALA A 142 20.13 25.34 -10.07
CA ALA A 142 21.52 25.33 -10.50
C ALA A 142 22.10 26.75 -10.57
N ASN A 143 21.35 27.70 -11.14
CA ASN A 143 21.78 29.09 -11.27
C ASN A 143 21.90 29.78 -9.91
N GLU A 144 20.93 29.63 -9.02
CA GLU A 144 21.00 30.18 -7.65
C GLU A 144 22.12 29.57 -6.82
N THR A 145 22.34 28.25 -6.95
CA THR A 145 23.45 27.57 -6.27
C THR A 145 24.80 28.08 -6.75
N LEU A 146 24.97 28.28 -8.06
CA LEU A 146 26.19 28.83 -8.65
C LEU A 146 26.40 30.29 -8.20
N ASN A 147 25.36 31.12 -8.30
CA ASN A 147 25.40 32.53 -7.90
C ASN A 147 25.73 32.70 -6.42
N SER A 148 25.14 31.89 -5.53
CA SER A 148 25.44 31.92 -4.09
C SER A 148 26.91 31.59 -3.81
N ARG A 149 27.48 30.59 -4.48
CA ARG A 149 28.90 30.21 -4.30
C ARG A 149 29.86 31.27 -4.81
N LEU A 150 29.53 31.89 -5.96
CA LEU A 150 30.29 33.01 -6.52
C LEU A 150 30.27 34.23 -5.59
N LYS A 151 29.11 34.56 -5.00
CA LYS A 151 28.98 35.67 -4.03
C LYS A 151 29.73 35.42 -2.73
N ASP A 152 29.72 34.19 -2.22
CA ASP A 152 30.41 33.81 -0.97
C ASP A 152 31.93 33.62 -1.14
N ASN A 153 32.46 33.74 -2.37
CA ASN A 153 33.85 33.44 -2.73
C ASN A 153 34.34 32.06 -2.23
N LYS A 154 33.42 31.08 -2.19
CA LYS A 154 33.72 29.71 -1.76
C LYS A 154 34.08 28.87 -2.97
N SER A 155 35.22 28.19 -2.92
CA SER A 155 35.58 27.19 -3.93
C SER A 155 34.51 26.09 -4.03
N GLY A 156 34.29 25.60 -5.24
CA GLY A 156 33.27 24.58 -5.52
C GLY A 156 33.55 23.87 -6.84
N LEU A 157 33.05 22.63 -6.94
CA LEU A 157 33.16 21.79 -8.13
C LEU A 157 31.75 21.51 -8.68
N LEU A 158 31.53 21.76 -9.97
CA LEU A 158 30.30 21.37 -10.67
C LEU A 158 30.56 20.11 -11.47
N LEU A 159 29.82 19.04 -11.16
CA LEU A 159 29.98 17.74 -11.82
C LEU A 159 28.77 17.46 -12.71
N LYS A 160 29.00 17.41 -14.03
CA LYS A 160 27.99 17.01 -15.02
C LYS A 160 28.15 15.52 -15.32
N MET A 161 27.18 14.72 -14.91
CA MET A 161 27.12 13.29 -15.22
C MET A 161 26.04 13.02 -16.26
N ASP A 162 26.32 12.06 -17.15
CA ASP A 162 25.34 11.53 -18.10
C ASP A 162 25.40 10.01 -18.12
N ILE A 163 24.29 9.35 -18.45
CA ILE A 163 24.16 7.89 -18.49
C ILE A 163 23.88 7.46 -19.92
N GLU A 164 24.80 6.71 -20.51
CA GLU A 164 24.65 6.17 -21.86
C GLU A 164 23.48 5.17 -21.91
N ASN A 165 22.59 5.34 -22.90
CA ASN A 165 21.41 4.51 -23.16
C ASN A 165 20.68 4.04 -21.88
N ALA A 166 20.33 5.00 -21.03
CA ALA A 166 19.85 4.75 -19.67
C ALA A 166 18.63 3.81 -19.57
N PHE A 167 17.83 3.61 -20.62
CA PHE A 167 16.71 2.65 -20.64
C PHE A 167 17.13 1.24 -21.07
N ASP A 168 18.16 1.13 -21.91
CA ASP A 168 18.62 -0.13 -22.49
C ASP A 168 19.60 -0.84 -21.55
N HIS A 169 20.36 -0.08 -20.76
CA HIS A 169 21.33 -0.61 -19.79
C HIS A 169 20.74 -0.84 -18.38
N VAL A 170 19.43 -0.69 -18.18
CA VAL A 170 18.84 -0.95 -16.86
C VAL A 170 18.87 -2.45 -16.58
N ASN A 171 19.66 -2.84 -15.58
CA ASN A 171 19.66 -4.22 -15.11
C ASN A 171 18.26 -4.59 -14.57
N TRP A 172 17.67 -5.64 -15.15
CA TRP A 172 16.33 -6.10 -14.78
C TRP A 172 16.25 -6.61 -13.34
N ASP A 173 17.29 -7.24 -12.82
CA ASP A 173 17.34 -7.66 -11.41
C ASP A 173 17.37 -6.45 -10.49
N PHE A 174 18.17 -5.43 -10.82
CA PHE A 174 18.18 -4.16 -10.08
C PHE A 174 16.81 -3.46 -10.14
N LEU A 175 16.16 -3.40 -11.31
CA LEU A 175 14.82 -2.83 -11.45
C LEU A 175 13.78 -3.65 -10.66
N MET A 176 13.91 -4.98 -10.71
CA MET A 176 13.14 -5.96 -9.94
C MET A 176 13.64 -6.10 -8.48
N GLU A 177 14.55 -5.26 -8.03
CA GLU A 177 14.89 -5.03 -6.62
C GLU A 177 14.47 -3.63 -6.15
N ALA A 178 14.56 -2.63 -7.03
CA ALA A 178 14.20 -1.24 -6.81
C ALA A 178 12.68 -0.99 -6.83
N ILE A 179 11.96 -1.47 -7.86
CA ILE A 179 10.49 -1.43 -7.96
C ILE A 179 9.82 -2.21 -6.83
N PRO A 180 10.33 -3.39 -6.39
CA PRO A 180 9.85 -4.09 -5.21
C PRO A 180 10.62 -3.75 -3.95
N LEU A 181 10.84 -2.46 -3.68
CA LEU A 181 10.84 -2.03 -2.30
C LEU A 181 9.60 -2.65 -1.63
N GLN A 182 9.79 -3.49 -0.61
CA GLN A 182 8.70 -4.16 0.11
C GLN A 182 7.66 -3.14 0.63
N ARG A 183 8.08 -1.89 0.83
CA ARG A 183 7.24 -0.71 1.02
C ARG A 183 6.30 -0.45 -0.17
N CYS A 184 6.81 -0.35 -1.40
CA CYS A 184 6.02 -0.19 -2.62
C CYS A 184 5.06 -1.36 -2.83
N ARG A 185 5.48 -2.61 -2.57
CA ARG A 185 4.56 -3.77 -2.63
C ARG A 185 3.45 -3.69 -1.59
N LEU A 186 3.78 -3.37 -0.35
CA LEU A 186 2.78 -3.20 0.71
C LEU A 186 1.81 -2.07 0.39
N THR A 187 2.31 -0.94 -0.13
CA THR A 187 1.51 0.20 -0.54
C THR A 187 0.61 -0.15 -1.73
N LEU A 188 1.14 -0.81 -2.76
CA LEU A 188 0.37 -1.30 -3.91
C LEU A 188 -0.68 -2.33 -3.50
N LEU A 189 -0.35 -3.27 -2.62
CA LEU A 189 -1.29 -4.26 -2.11
C LEU A 189 -2.47 -3.56 -1.40
N LYS A 190 -2.19 -2.54 -0.58
CA LYS A 190 -3.21 -1.75 0.11
C LYS A 190 -4.03 -0.89 -0.84
N SER A 191 -3.41 -0.24 -1.82
CA SER A 191 -4.08 0.70 -2.72
C SER A 191 -4.81 0.04 -3.89
N THR A 192 -4.35 -1.14 -4.33
CA THR A 192 -4.86 -1.82 -5.53
C THR A 192 -5.53 -3.15 -5.22
N LEU A 193 -4.80 -4.14 -4.70
CA LEU A 193 -5.34 -5.49 -4.49
C LEU A 193 -6.38 -5.56 -3.38
N SER A 194 -6.30 -4.67 -2.39
CA SER A 194 -7.30 -4.57 -1.32
C SER A 194 -8.53 -3.75 -1.73
N SER A 195 -8.39 -2.80 -2.66
CA SER A 195 -9.47 -1.91 -3.10
C SER A 195 -10.33 -2.53 -4.21
N LEU A 196 -9.72 -3.29 -5.13
CA LEU A 196 -10.40 -3.97 -6.25
C LEU A 196 -11.64 -4.78 -5.83
N PRO A 197 -11.60 -5.64 -4.79
CA PRO A 197 -12.77 -6.41 -4.40
C PRO A 197 -13.75 -5.62 -3.51
N THR A 198 -13.40 -4.42 -3.04
CA THR A 198 -14.13 -3.71 -1.97
C THR A 198 -15.61 -3.46 -2.31
N TYR A 199 -15.92 -3.11 -3.56
CA TYR A 199 -17.31 -2.88 -3.99
C TYR A 199 -18.15 -4.16 -3.86
N PHE A 200 -17.65 -5.28 -4.39
CA PHE A 200 -18.35 -6.55 -4.38
C PHE A 200 -18.54 -7.09 -2.94
N ILE A 201 -17.46 -7.09 -2.15
CA ILE A 201 -17.52 -7.57 -0.75
C ILE A 201 -18.23 -6.58 0.18
N SER A 202 -18.57 -5.38 -0.28
CA SER A 202 -19.45 -4.50 0.50
C SER A 202 -20.92 -4.87 0.38
N LEU A 203 -21.30 -5.58 -0.68
CA LEU A 203 -22.68 -5.92 -1.01
C LEU A 203 -23.00 -7.39 -0.70
N PHE A 204 -22.02 -8.27 -0.90
CA PHE A 204 -22.23 -9.71 -0.80
C PHE A 204 -21.30 -10.36 0.22
N VAL A 205 -21.77 -11.43 0.86
CA VAL A 205 -20.93 -12.34 1.64
C VAL A 205 -19.92 -12.99 0.69
N ILE A 206 -18.62 -12.82 0.98
CA ILE A 206 -17.59 -13.40 0.13
C ILE A 206 -17.52 -14.92 0.32
N PRO A 207 -17.60 -15.74 -0.76
CA PRO A 207 -17.40 -17.17 -0.62
C PRO A 207 -16.00 -17.49 -0.11
N LYS A 208 -15.88 -18.43 0.85
CA LYS A 208 -14.61 -18.80 1.50
C LYS A 208 -13.49 -19.12 0.49
N ARG A 209 -13.80 -19.85 -0.59
CA ARG A 209 -12.84 -20.19 -1.65
C ARG A 209 -12.32 -18.97 -2.42
N VAL A 210 -13.19 -18.01 -2.72
CA VAL A 210 -12.82 -16.75 -3.39
C VAL A 210 -11.93 -15.90 -2.49
N CYS A 211 -12.30 -15.80 -1.20
CA CYS A 211 -11.47 -15.12 -0.20
C CYS A 211 -10.07 -15.74 -0.13
N ALA A 212 -9.97 -17.06 -0.03
CA ALA A 212 -8.69 -17.77 0.01
C ALA A 212 -7.83 -17.54 -1.25
N LYS A 213 -8.45 -17.51 -2.43
CA LYS A 213 -7.75 -17.22 -3.70
C LYS A 213 -7.21 -15.79 -3.76
N LEU A 214 -8.00 -14.80 -3.32
CA LEU A 214 -7.57 -13.40 -3.24
C LEU A 214 -6.44 -13.22 -2.22
N GLU A 215 -6.55 -13.81 -1.03
CA GLU A 215 -5.48 -13.78 -0.03
C GLU A 215 -4.22 -14.51 -0.50
N LYS A 216 -4.34 -15.57 -1.31
CA LYS A 216 -3.19 -16.22 -1.95
C LYS A 216 -2.47 -15.26 -2.89
N ILE A 217 -3.19 -14.59 -3.80
CA ILE A 217 -2.61 -13.58 -4.72
C ILE A 217 -1.92 -12.46 -3.94
N GLN A 218 -2.54 -11.96 -2.87
CA GLN A 218 -1.95 -10.92 -2.02
C GLN A 218 -0.67 -11.38 -1.32
N ARG A 219 -0.63 -12.63 -0.84
CA ARG A 219 0.57 -13.24 -0.23
C ARG A 219 1.69 -13.45 -1.22
N ASP A 220 1.37 -14.04 -2.37
CA ASP A 220 2.34 -14.30 -3.43
C ASP A 220 2.96 -12.98 -3.90
N PHE A 221 2.13 -11.95 -4.11
CA PHE A 221 2.61 -10.62 -4.45
C PHE A 221 3.52 -10.00 -3.38
N LEU A 222 3.17 -10.11 -2.09
CA LEU A 222 3.98 -9.58 -0.99
C LEU A 222 5.38 -10.22 -0.95
N TRP A 223 5.42 -11.55 -1.04
CA TRP A 223 6.65 -12.34 -0.97
C TRP A 223 7.41 -12.44 -2.31
N GLY A 224 6.86 -11.87 -3.38
CA GLY A 224 7.48 -11.85 -4.71
C GLY A 224 7.38 -13.15 -5.47
N GLY A 225 6.38 -13.98 -5.16
CA GLY A 225 5.95 -15.08 -6.01
C GLY A 225 5.20 -14.53 -7.22
N GLY A 226 5.91 -14.38 -8.34
CA GLY A 226 5.29 -14.17 -9.65
C GLY A 226 4.93 -15.52 -10.31
N ALA A 227 4.45 -15.49 -11.55
CA ALA A 227 4.08 -16.68 -12.33
C ALA A 227 5.24 -17.69 -12.54
N LEU A 228 6.50 -17.31 -12.25
CA LEU A 228 7.70 -18.09 -12.55
C LEU A 228 8.56 -18.42 -11.33
N GLY A 229 8.18 -18.05 -10.10
CA GLY A 229 8.99 -18.33 -8.92
C GLY A 229 8.17 -18.56 -7.66
N ASN A 230 8.31 -19.73 -7.03
CA ASN A 230 7.61 -20.07 -5.80
C ASN A 230 8.46 -19.63 -4.58
N LYS A 231 8.21 -18.42 -4.05
CA LYS A 231 8.90 -17.93 -2.83
C LYS A 231 8.10 -18.31 -1.58
N PRO A 232 8.74 -18.87 -0.53
CA PRO A 232 8.05 -19.27 0.68
C PRO A 232 7.46 -18.07 1.43
N HIS A 233 6.24 -18.21 1.95
CA HIS A 233 5.62 -17.18 2.79
C HIS A 233 6.22 -17.24 4.20
N LEU A 234 7.08 -16.29 4.55
CA LEU A 234 7.87 -16.39 5.78
C LEU A 234 7.06 -16.15 7.05
N VAL A 235 6.07 -15.24 7.01
CA VAL A 235 5.22 -14.84 8.14
C VAL A 235 3.77 -15.21 7.85
N SER A 236 3.04 -15.68 8.88
CA SER A 236 1.62 -16.05 8.73
C SER A 236 0.75 -14.86 8.32
N TRP A 237 -0.26 -15.13 7.49
CA TRP A 237 -1.18 -14.08 7.01
C TRP A 237 -1.94 -13.40 8.14
N LYS A 238 -2.35 -14.16 9.16
CA LYS A 238 -3.04 -13.62 10.35
C LYS A 238 -2.21 -12.54 11.03
N VAL A 239 -0.90 -12.77 11.20
CA VAL A 239 0.04 -11.77 11.75
C VAL A 239 0.18 -10.58 10.81
N ILE A 240 0.35 -10.81 9.51
CA ILE A 240 0.47 -9.72 8.51
C ILE A 240 -0.76 -8.78 8.54
N CYS A 241 -1.95 -9.33 8.80
CA CYS A 241 -3.19 -8.56 8.86
C CYS A 241 -3.36 -7.71 10.14
N THR A 242 -2.55 -7.90 11.17
CA THR A 242 -2.63 -7.08 12.39
C THR A 242 -2.00 -5.71 12.17
N ALA A 243 -2.23 -4.78 13.10
CA ALA A 243 -1.66 -3.44 13.02
C ALA A 243 -0.12 -3.48 13.22
N LYS A 244 0.60 -2.49 12.68
CA LYS A 244 2.06 -2.38 12.85
C LYS A 244 2.50 -2.39 14.32
N LYS A 245 1.71 -1.75 15.19
CA LYS A 245 1.93 -1.72 16.64
C LYS A 245 1.91 -3.11 17.28
N ASP A 246 1.13 -4.03 16.72
CA ASP A 246 0.92 -5.40 17.20
C ASP A 246 1.78 -6.41 16.39
N GLY A 247 2.72 -5.90 15.59
CA GLY A 247 3.65 -6.72 14.80
C GLY A 247 3.17 -7.15 13.43
N GLY A 248 2.06 -6.63 12.92
CA GLY A 248 1.62 -6.87 11.55
C GLY A 248 2.08 -5.80 10.56
N LEU A 249 1.56 -5.87 9.33
CA LEU A 249 1.80 -4.86 8.29
C LEU A 249 0.57 -3.97 8.04
N GLY A 250 -0.54 -4.22 8.74
CA GLY A 250 -1.80 -3.48 8.62
C GLY A 250 -2.50 -3.73 7.28
N ILE A 251 -2.40 -4.94 6.74
CA ILE A 251 -3.21 -5.39 5.61
C ILE A 251 -4.59 -5.79 6.17
N ARG A 252 -5.68 -5.46 5.48
CA ARG A 252 -7.01 -5.86 5.98
C ARG A 252 -7.22 -7.35 5.74
N ASN A 253 -7.67 -8.07 6.76
CA ASN A 253 -8.18 -9.42 6.60
C ASN A 253 -9.50 -9.33 5.82
N LEU A 254 -9.59 -10.02 4.67
CA LEU A 254 -10.72 -9.87 3.76
C LEU A 254 -12.03 -10.38 4.35
N ALA A 255 -12.00 -11.47 5.12
CA ALA A 255 -13.19 -12.02 5.77
C ALA A 255 -13.73 -11.08 6.86
N ILE A 256 -12.86 -10.58 7.74
CA ILE A 256 -13.25 -9.62 8.78
C ILE A 256 -13.72 -8.30 8.16
N PHE A 257 -13.08 -7.87 7.07
CA PHE A 257 -13.46 -6.66 6.35
C PHE A 257 -14.80 -6.79 5.64
N ASN A 258 -15.12 -7.95 5.06
CA ASN A 258 -16.44 -8.24 4.50
C ASN A 258 -17.53 -8.16 5.59
N ASN A 259 -17.34 -8.80 6.74
CA ASN A 259 -18.28 -8.70 7.86
C ASN A 259 -18.46 -7.26 8.34
N ALA A 260 -17.37 -6.51 8.44
CA ALA A 260 -17.43 -5.10 8.86
C ALA A 260 -18.17 -4.21 7.87
N LEU A 261 -18.02 -4.47 6.55
CA LEU A 261 -18.74 -3.76 5.51
C LEU A 261 -20.21 -4.14 5.45
N LEU A 262 -20.55 -5.41 5.61
CA LEU A 262 -21.93 -5.88 5.65
C LEU A 262 -22.67 -5.33 6.89
N GLY A 263 -21.99 -5.21 8.02
CA GLY A 263 -22.54 -4.55 9.21
C GLY A 263 -22.95 -3.09 8.98
N LYS A 264 -22.36 -2.41 7.99
CA LYS A 264 -22.81 -1.07 7.58
C LYS A 264 -24.25 -1.10 7.10
N TRP A 265 -24.66 -2.13 6.35
CA TRP A 265 -26.02 -2.23 5.83
C TRP A 265 -27.03 -2.54 6.93
N LEU A 266 -26.67 -3.36 7.92
CA LEU A 266 -27.49 -3.58 9.11
C LEU A 266 -27.74 -2.27 9.87
N TRP A 267 -26.69 -1.46 10.06
CA TRP A 267 -26.83 -0.15 10.69
C TRP A 267 -27.70 0.82 9.86
N ARG A 268 -27.48 0.89 8.55
CA ARG A 268 -28.27 1.73 7.64
C ARG A 268 -29.74 1.29 7.61
N PHE A 269 -30.00 -0.01 7.62
CA PHE A 269 -31.36 -0.54 7.62
C PHE A 269 -32.11 -0.08 8.88
N ALA A 270 -31.43 -0.14 10.02
CA ALA A 270 -32.03 0.24 11.27
C ALA A 270 -32.28 1.76 11.41
N ASN A 271 -31.42 2.61 10.83
CA ASN A 271 -31.51 4.08 11.01
C ASN A 271 -32.08 4.87 9.80
N GLU A 272 -32.00 4.38 8.56
CA GLU A 272 -32.43 5.15 7.37
C GLU A 272 -33.90 4.89 7.06
N ASN A 273 -34.83 5.71 7.56
CA ASN A 273 -36.28 5.45 7.40
C ASN A 273 -36.85 5.74 6.00
N GLU A 274 -36.21 6.58 5.19
CA GLU A 274 -36.76 7.06 3.91
C GLU A 274 -36.12 6.44 2.66
N SER A 275 -35.23 5.47 2.83
CA SER A 275 -34.48 4.93 1.70
C SER A 275 -35.30 3.90 0.90
N LEU A 276 -35.38 4.07 -0.43
CA LEU A 276 -36.12 3.16 -1.34
C LEU A 276 -35.75 1.68 -1.15
N TRP A 277 -34.48 1.38 -0.92
CA TRP A 277 -34.01 0.01 -0.70
C TRP A 277 -34.50 -0.55 0.64
N LYS A 278 -34.63 0.27 1.69
CA LYS A 278 -35.28 -0.13 2.94
C LYS A 278 -36.77 -0.34 2.70
N GLN A 279 -37.47 0.50 1.95
CA GLN A 279 -38.90 0.28 1.64
C GLN A 279 -39.15 -1.03 0.87
N ILE A 280 -38.22 -1.44 0.01
CA ILE A 280 -38.29 -2.73 -0.69
C ILE A 280 -38.06 -3.92 0.25
N ILE A 281 -37.19 -3.77 1.26
CA ILE A 281 -36.81 -4.86 2.20
C ILE A 281 -37.71 -4.89 3.44
N SER A 282 -38.10 -3.72 3.93
CA SER A 282 -38.99 -3.47 5.06
C SER A 282 -40.39 -3.70 4.56
N ARG A 283 -40.89 -4.90 4.84
CA ARG A 283 -42.25 -5.32 4.55
C ARG A 283 -43.19 -4.56 5.49
N ASP A 284 -43.77 -3.46 5.04
CA ASP A 284 -44.82 -2.66 5.71
C ASP A 284 -46.17 -3.39 5.84
N GLY A 285 -46.17 -4.71 5.68
CA GLY A 285 -47.37 -5.55 5.68
C GLY A 285 -48.25 -5.42 4.44
N THR A 286 -47.96 -4.53 3.48
CA THR A 286 -48.78 -4.33 2.26
C THR A 286 -48.48 -5.30 1.12
N ARG A 287 -47.40 -6.07 1.24
CA ARG A 287 -46.91 -7.04 0.24
C ARG A 287 -46.63 -8.42 0.82
N VAL A 288 -47.09 -8.67 2.04
CA VAL A 288 -46.94 -9.92 2.76
C VAL A 288 -48.32 -10.43 3.10
N LYS A 289 -48.64 -11.65 2.68
CA LYS A 289 -49.91 -12.29 2.99
C LYS A 289 -49.94 -12.73 4.45
N PHE A 290 -50.99 -12.34 5.16
CA PHE A 290 -51.17 -12.60 6.58
C PHE A 290 -51.10 -14.10 6.90
N TRP A 291 -51.79 -14.94 6.15
CA TRP A 291 -51.84 -16.37 6.42
C TRP A 291 -50.71 -17.20 5.79
N LYS A 292 -50.34 -16.85 4.55
CA LYS A 292 -49.53 -17.72 3.67
C LYS A 292 -48.03 -17.44 3.71
N ASP A 293 -47.64 -16.19 3.98
CA ASP A 293 -46.22 -15.81 3.95
C ASP A 293 -45.54 -16.02 5.31
N LEU A 294 -44.24 -16.25 5.27
CA LEU A 294 -43.38 -16.39 6.45
C LEU A 294 -43.02 -14.99 6.98
N TRP A 295 -43.83 -14.46 7.90
CA TRP A 295 -43.59 -13.16 8.54
C TRP A 295 -43.73 -13.18 10.06
N CYS A 296 -44.38 -14.20 10.62
CA CYS A 296 -44.47 -14.47 12.05
C CYS A 296 -43.80 -15.85 12.31
N GLU A 297 -42.55 -15.84 12.79
CA GLU A 297 -41.72 -17.04 13.02
C GLU A 297 -41.22 -17.75 11.74
N ASN A 298 -40.79 -19.02 11.86
CA ASN A 298 -40.20 -19.84 10.79
C ASN A 298 -41.23 -20.72 10.04
N GLN A 299 -42.52 -20.58 10.32
CA GLN A 299 -43.63 -21.33 9.70
C GLN A 299 -44.79 -20.37 9.39
N SER A 300 -45.65 -20.71 8.44
CA SER A 300 -46.78 -19.83 8.08
C SER A 300 -47.89 -19.89 9.14
N LEU A 301 -48.73 -18.86 9.22
CA LEU A 301 -49.89 -18.88 10.13
C LEU A 301 -50.96 -19.88 9.68
N GLU A 302 -51.03 -20.18 8.38
CA GLU A 302 -51.84 -21.27 7.82
C GLU A 302 -51.43 -22.64 8.37
N GLU A 303 -50.12 -22.92 8.43
CA GLU A 303 -49.59 -24.18 8.97
C GLU A 303 -49.74 -24.26 10.49
N ALA A 304 -49.56 -23.13 11.18
CA ALA A 304 -49.62 -23.06 12.64
C ALA A 304 -51.06 -23.09 13.20
N PHE A 305 -52.03 -22.52 12.47
CA PHE A 305 -53.43 -22.39 12.89
C PHE A 305 -54.40 -22.76 11.76
N PRO A 306 -54.44 -24.05 11.33
CA PRO A 306 -55.23 -24.49 10.19
C PRO A 306 -56.74 -24.32 10.40
N THR A 307 -57.22 -24.47 11.63
CA THR A 307 -58.65 -24.26 11.99
C THR A 307 -59.05 -22.81 11.78
N LEU A 308 -58.28 -21.86 12.33
CA LEU A 308 -58.51 -20.43 12.18
C LEU A 308 -58.33 -19.95 10.73
N PHE A 309 -57.37 -20.51 10.01
CA PHE A 309 -57.19 -20.22 8.57
C PHE A 309 -58.42 -20.63 7.75
N ASN A 310 -59.00 -21.79 8.04
CA ASN A 310 -60.20 -22.26 7.35
C ASN A 310 -61.44 -21.41 7.64
N LEU A 311 -61.52 -20.84 8.84
CA LEU A 311 -62.58 -19.93 9.26
C LEU A 311 -62.35 -18.49 8.77
N SER A 312 -61.14 -18.12 8.38
CA SER A 312 -60.82 -16.78 7.88
C SER A 312 -61.61 -16.45 6.62
N ILE A 313 -62.25 -15.26 6.60
CA ILE A 313 -62.93 -14.71 5.42
C ILE A 313 -61.90 -14.35 4.35
N ASN A 314 -60.78 -13.74 4.75
CA ASN A 314 -59.77 -13.23 3.83
C ASN A 314 -58.49 -14.09 3.94
N LYS A 315 -58.45 -15.21 3.20
CA LYS A 315 -57.29 -16.13 3.18
C LYS A 315 -56.07 -15.55 2.46
N ASP A 316 -56.27 -14.53 1.63
CA ASP A 316 -55.23 -13.83 0.88
C ASP A 316 -55.04 -12.38 1.35
N SER A 317 -55.52 -12.01 2.55
CA SER A 317 -55.33 -10.66 3.09
C SER A 317 -53.87 -10.33 3.31
N TRP A 318 -53.56 -9.04 3.19
CA TRP A 318 -52.24 -8.51 3.54
C TRP A 318 -52.13 -8.32 5.06
N VAL A 319 -50.92 -8.41 5.62
CA VAL A 319 -50.68 -8.20 7.06
C VAL A 319 -51.19 -6.82 7.52
N ALA A 320 -51.04 -5.80 6.68
CA ALA A 320 -51.54 -4.45 6.97
C ALA A 320 -53.08 -4.37 7.08
N GLU A 321 -53.82 -5.28 6.43
CA GLU A 321 -55.29 -5.31 6.46
C GLU A 321 -55.84 -6.06 7.67
N ALA A 322 -55.01 -6.88 8.33
CA ALA A 322 -55.38 -7.62 9.53
C ALA A 322 -55.21 -6.79 10.82
N TRP A 323 -54.75 -5.55 10.70
CA TRP A 323 -54.50 -4.60 11.79
C TRP A 323 -55.47 -3.42 11.68
N GLU A 324 -56.35 -3.25 12.66
CA GLU A 324 -57.32 -2.15 12.73
C GLU A 324 -56.79 -1.05 13.70
N GLU A 325 -56.78 0.21 13.27
CA GLU A 325 -56.36 1.37 14.10
C GLU A 325 -57.57 1.97 14.83
N ASP A 326 -57.67 1.73 16.14
CA ASP A 326 -58.58 2.47 17.00
C ASP A 326 -57.79 3.57 17.71
N GLY A 327 -58.37 4.76 17.92
CA GLY A 327 -57.67 5.98 18.38
C GLY A 327 -56.87 5.90 19.70
N VAL A 328 -56.83 4.76 20.38
CA VAL A 328 -56.09 4.49 21.63
C VAL A 328 -54.93 3.48 21.41
N GLY A 329 -54.89 2.80 20.27
CA GLY A 329 -53.90 1.79 19.88
C GLY A 329 -54.47 0.86 18.80
N GLY A 330 -53.61 0.26 17.98
CA GLY A 330 -54.07 -0.71 16.97
C GLY A 330 -54.29 -2.10 17.55
N SER A 331 -55.23 -2.85 16.95
CA SER A 331 -55.59 -4.21 17.36
C SER A 331 -55.51 -5.17 16.16
N TRP A 332 -55.13 -6.43 16.42
CA TRP A 332 -55.20 -7.49 15.41
C TRP A 332 -56.64 -8.00 15.32
N ALA A 333 -57.30 -7.79 14.19
CA ALA A 333 -58.72 -8.14 13.98
C ALA A 333 -58.91 -9.05 12.76
N PRO A 334 -58.45 -10.32 12.80
CA PRO A 334 -58.75 -11.28 11.74
C PRO A 334 -60.27 -11.56 11.69
N ARG A 335 -60.86 -11.46 10.49
CA ARG A 335 -62.31 -11.67 10.30
C ARG A 335 -62.62 -13.13 9.98
N PHE A 336 -63.55 -13.72 10.73
CA PHE A 336 -63.97 -15.12 10.58
C PHE A 336 -65.39 -15.22 10.00
N ASN A 337 -65.65 -16.28 9.22
CA ASN A 337 -66.89 -16.52 8.49
C ASN A 337 -68.09 -16.87 9.38
N ARG A 338 -67.85 -17.17 10.66
CA ARG A 338 -68.85 -17.42 11.69
C ARG A 338 -68.32 -17.01 13.07
N HIS A 339 -69.21 -16.97 14.05
CA HIS A 339 -68.82 -16.89 15.46
C HIS A 339 -67.96 -18.10 15.85
N LEU A 340 -66.96 -17.82 16.69
CA LEU A 340 -66.02 -18.83 17.21
C LEU A 340 -66.72 -19.66 18.28
N ASN A 341 -66.50 -20.98 18.26
CA ASN A 341 -66.98 -21.86 19.32
C ASN A 341 -66.02 -21.84 20.51
N ASP A 342 -66.47 -22.25 21.69
CA ASP A 342 -65.69 -22.19 22.94
C ASP A 342 -64.32 -22.91 22.84
N TRP A 343 -64.23 -24.01 22.08
CA TRP A 343 -62.97 -24.74 21.88
C TRP A 343 -62.01 -24.07 20.89
N GLU A 344 -62.46 -23.10 20.08
CA GLU A 344 -61.64 -22.34 19.12
C GLU A 344 -61.09 -21.03 19.74
N VAL A 345 -61.69 -20.57 20.85
CA VAL A 345 -61.26 -19.37 21.58
C VAL A 345 -59.81 -19.53 22.08
N GLY A 346 -59.42 -20.73 22.52
CA GLY A 346 -58.05 -21.01 22.95
C GLY A 346 -57.01 -20.92 21.81
N GLU A 347 -57.40 -21.26 20.58
CA GLU A 347 -56.51 -21.06 19.42
C GLU A 347 -56.34 -19.58 19.07
N VAL A 348 -57.41 -18.78 19.20
CA VAL A 348 -57.35 -17.32 18.99
C VAL A 348 -56.51 -16.65 20.07
N GLU A 349 -56.63 -17.07 21.33
CA GLU A 349 -55.79 -16.58 22.42
C GLU A 349 -54.31 -16.91 22.16
N SER A 350 -54.01 -18.12 21.67
CA SER A 350 -52.65 -18.49 21.28
C SER A 350 -52.14 -17.69 20.07
N LEU A 351 -52.99 -17.39 19.08
CA LEU A 351 -52.63 -16.55 17.93
C LEU A 351 -52.36 -15.11 18.38
N LEU A 352 -53.26 -14.51 19.16
CA LEU A 352 -53.10 -13.15 19.67
C LEU A 352 -51.91 -13.06 20.63
N GLY A 353 -51.65 -14.07 21.46
CA GLY A 353 -50.46 -14.16 22.31
C GLY A 353 -49.15 -14.15 21.52
N LYS A 354 -49.14 -14.68 20.29
CA LYS A 354 -48.00 -14.58 19.36
C LYS A 354 -47.91 -13.21 18.67
N LEU A 355 -49.05 -12.55 18.45
CA LEU A 355 -49.14 -11.28 17.71
C LEU A 355 -48.98 -10.02 18.60
N LEU A 356 -49.38 -10.09 19.86
CA LEU A 356 -49.33 -9.01 20.87
C LEU A 356 -47.92 -8.48 21.21
N PRO A 357 -46.84 -9.28 21.22
CA PRO A 357 -45.47 -8.78 21.44
C PRO A 357 -44.99 -7.81 20.35
N MET A 358 -45.69 -7.70 19.22
CA MET A 358 -45.31 -6.89 18.06
C MET A 358 -45.88 -5.46 18.07
N THR A 359 -46.32 -4.95 19.22
CA THR A 359 -46.80 -3.56 19.36
C THR A 359 -45.76 -2.50 19.01
N ILE A 360 -46.15 -1.56 18.13
CA ILE A 360 -45.40 -0.33 17.81
C ILE A 360 -45.84 0.77 18.80
N ARG A 361 -44.92 1.30 19.61
CA ARG A 361 -45.17 2.51 20.43
C ARG A 361 -44.91 3.77 19.60
N ARG A 362 -45.92 4.64 19.41
CA ARG A 362 -45.72 5.99 18.83
C ARG A 362 -45.37 7.00 19.93
N GLY A 363 -44.37 7.86 19.67
CA GLY A 363 -44.07 9.05 20.49
C GLY A 363 -42.64 9.15 21.05
N VAL A 364 -41.83 8.10 20.99
CA VAL A 364 -40.40 8.15 21.34
C VAL A 364 -39.59 7.50 20.22
N ASN A 365 -38.70 8.27 19.60
CA ASN A 365 -37.78 7.72 18.59
C ASN A 365 -36.69 6.92 19.29
N ASP A 366 -36.79 5.59 19.27
CA ASP A 366 -35.69 4.72 19.63
C ASP A 366 -34.50 4.97 18.70
N SER A 367 -33.31 5.15 19.28
CA SER A 367 -32.08 5.36 18.53
C SER A 367 -31.04 4.32 18.90
N LEU A 368 -30.59 3.56 17.89
CA LEU A 368 -29.47 2.65 18.07
C LEU A 368 -28.19 3.45 18.32
N ARG A 369 -27.47 3.09 19.38
CA ARG A 369 -26.18 3.69 19.74
C ARG A 369 -25.06 2.68 19.54
N TRP A 370 -24.09 3.02 18.69
CA TRP A 370 -22.90 2.21 18.48
C TRP A 370 -21.93 2.32 19.67
N LYS A 371 -21.80 1.25 20.47
CA LYS A 371 -21.02 1.26 21.72
C LYS A 371 -19.51 1.47 21.56
N GLU A 372 -18.94 1.16 20.39
CA GLU A 372 -17.48 1.27 20.18
C GLU A 372 -16.98 2.69 19.89
N ASN A 373 -17.88 3.62 19.56
CA ASN A 373 -17.52 5.02 19.34
C ASN A 373 -18.19 5.92 20.38
N LYS A 374 -17.45 6.91 20.92
CA LYS A 374 -17.96 7.85 21.93
C LYS A 374 -19.14 8.69 21.44
N ASN A 375 -19.20 8.97 20.15
CA ASN A 375 -20.28 9.72 19.51
C ASN A 375 -21.49 8.85 19.14
N GLY A 376 -21.48 7.55 19.48
CA GLY A 376 -22.59 6.63 19.20
C GLY A 376 -22.82 6.28 17.73
N THR A 377 -21.96 6.75 16.81
CA THR A 377 -22.12 6.53 15.36
C THR A 377 -21.37 5.28 14.89
N PHE A 378 -21.98 4.50 14.01
CA PHE A 378 -21.32 3.35 13.40
C PHE A 378 -20.21 3.77 12.44
N SER A 379 -19.10 3.04 12.48
CA SER A 379 -18.09 3.12 11.43
C SER A 379 -17.56 1.74 11.11
N VAL A 380 -17.35 1.44 9.82
CA VAL A 380 -16.72 0.19 9.38
C VAL A 380 -15.36 -0.01 10.04
N LYS A 381 -14.64 1.09 10.30
CA LYS A 381 -13.33 1.08 10.99
C LYS A 381 -13.45 0.59 12.43
N SER A 382 -14.38 1.12 13.21
CA SER A 382 -14.58 0.71 14.61
C SER A 382 -15.12 -0.71 14.71
N PHE A 383 -16.04 -1.10 13.82
CA PHE A 383 -16.53 -2.49 13.79
C PHE A 383 -15.44 -3.49 13.39
N TYR A 384 -14.65 -3.18 12.36
CA TYR A 384 -13.49 -3.98 11.98
C TYR A 384 -12.47 -4.11 13.13
N SER A 385 -12.18 -3.02 13.84
CA SER A 385 -11.29 -3.05 15.01
C SER A 385 -11.82 -3.90 16.15
N SER A 386 -13.15 -3.91 16.38
CA SER A 386 -13.78 -4.77 17.40
C SER A 386 -13.67 -6.25 17.01
N LEU A 387 -13.98 -6.59 15.76
CA LEU A 387 -13.87 -7.97 15.24
C LEU A 387 -12.43 -8.49 15.14
N SER A 388 -11.45 -7.60 15.07
CA SER A 388 -10.02 -7.95 15.01
C SER A 388 -9.30 -7.92 16.37
N ARG A 389 -10.03 -7.79 17.48
CA ARG A 389 -9.46 -7.91 18.84
C ARG A 389 -8.94 -9.33 19.08
N GLY A 390 -7.63 -9.53 18.87
CA GLY A 390 -6.88 -10.71 19.32
C GLY A 390 -6.00 -10.40 20.54
N ILE A 391 -5.39 -11.45 21.10
CA ILE A 391 -4.39 -11.33 22.17
C ILE A 391 -3.23 -10.46 21.67
N LYS A 392 -3.06 -9.29 22.30
CA LYS A 392 -2.00 -8.34 21.96
C LYS A 392 -0.71 -8.78 22.66
N THR A 393 0.14 -9.50 21.95
CA THR A 393 1.51 -9.73 22.44
C THR A 393 2.33 -8.46 22.22
N PRO A 394 3.16 -8.03 23.20
CA PRO A 394 4.04 -6.89 23.00
C PRO A 394 4.96 -7.12 21.79
N PHE A 395 5.09 -6.10 20.95
CA PHE A 395 5.91 -6.13 19.74
C PHE A 395 6.74 -4.83 19.62
N PRO A 396 8.03 -4.90 19.21
CA PRO A 396 8.92 -3.74 19.17
C PRO A 396 8.68 -2.84 17.95
N ALA A 397 7.43 -2.42 17.73
CA ALA A 397 7.03 -1.65 16.56
C ALA A 397 7.70 -0.27 16.47
N ARG A 398 7.93 0.37 17.63
CA ARG A 398 8.55 1.70 17.70
C ARG A 398 10.02 1.68 17.26
N THR A 399 10.75 0.64 17.64
CA THR A 399 12.15 0.42 17.26
C THR A 399 12.25 0.03 15.79
N ILE A 400 11.42 -0.93 15.35
CA ILE A 400 11.44 -1.47 13.98
C ILE A 400 11.07 -0.42 12.92
N TRP A 401 9.96 0.30 13.12
CA TRP A 401 9.42 1.24 12.14
C TRP A 401 9.89 2.68 12.37
N THR A 402 11.09 2.86 12.91
CA THR A 402 11.68 4.19 13.11
C THR A 402 11.94 4.88 11.76
N PRO A 403 11.65 6.19 11.62
CA PRO A 403 11.92 6.93 10.39
C PRO A 403 13.41 7.02 10.03
N TRP A 404 14.29 6.82 11.01
CA TRP A 404 15.76 6.97 10.88
C TRP A 404 16.47 5.81 10.20
N VAL A 405 15.71 4.79 9.80
CA VAL A 405 16.23 3.56 9.23
C VAL A 405 15.58 3.34 7.87
N LEU A 406 16.38 2.88 6.90
CA LEU A 406 15.87 2.51 5.59
C LEU A 406 14.80 1.43 5.72
N ILE A 407 13.73 1.55 4.96
CA ILE A 407 12.58 0.64 5.09
C ILE A 407 12.94 -0.84 4.85
N ARG A 408 13.97 -1.14 4.05
CA ARG A 408 14.47 -2.51 3.86
C ARG A 408 15.02 -3.08 5.17
N ALA A 409 15.79 -2.28 5.93
CA ALA A 409 16.31 -2.67 7.23
C ALA A 409 15.20 -2.75 8.30
N SER A 410 14.18 -1.89 8.24
CA SER A 410 12.98 -2.04 9.08
C SER A 410 12.21 -3.33 8.78
N PHE A 411 12.03 -3.69 7.50
CA PHE A 411 11.35 -4.93 7.13
C PHE A 411 12.17 -6.15 7.56
N PHE A 412 13.48 -6.11 7.38
CA PHE A 412 14.40 -7.11 7.91
C PHE A 412 14.28 -7.24 9.44
N GLY A 413 14.28 -6.12 10.18
CA GLY A 413 14.10 -6.13 11.63
C GLY A 413 12.73 -6.67 12.07
N TRP A 414 11.69 -6.43 11.27
CA TRP A 414 10.36 -7.01 11.45
C TRP A 414 10.37 -8.54 11.27
N GLU A 415 11.04 -9.05 10.24
CA GLU A 415 11.22 -10.49 10.03
C GLU A 415 12.04 -11.12 11.15
N ALA A 416 13.13 -10.46 11.56
CA ALA A 416 13.99 -10.90 12.65
C ALA A 416 13.22 -11.01 13.99
N ALA A 417 12.39 -10.01 14.30
CA ALA A 417 11.57 -10.01 15.52
C ALA A 417 10.47 -11.11 15.53
N TRP A 418 10.09 -11.63 14.36
CA TRP A 418 9.20 -12.79 14.26
C TRP A 418 9.96 -14.14 14.18
N SER A 419 11.30 -14.09 14.26
CA SER A 419 12.20 -15.23 14.01
C SER A 419 11.99 -15.83 12.62
N ARG A 420 11.84 -14.96 11.61
CA ARG A 420 11.48 -15.32 10.23
C ARG A 420 12.52 -14.96 9.17
N LEU A 421 13.79 -14.83 9.54
CA LEU A 421 14.89 -14.78 8.58
C LEU A 421 15.22 -16.18 8.03
N LEU A 422 15.97 -16.25 6.92
CA LEU A 422 16.36 -17.48 6.25
C LEU A 422 17.76 -17.96 6.70
N THR A 423 17.89 -18.22 8.00
CA THR A 423 19.08 -18.84 8.61
C THR A 423 19.11 -20.35 8.35
N THR A 424 20.29 -20.96 8.49
CA THR A 424 20.48 -22.40 8.18
C THR A 424 19.64 -23.32 9.06
N ASP A 425 19.46 -23.01 10.36
CA ASP A 425 18.55 -23.73 11.26
C ASP A 425 17.12 -23.80 10.69
N ARG A 426 16.68 -22.74 10.04
CA ARG A 426 15.35 -22.62 9.49
C ARG A 426 15.21 -23.26 8.13
N LEU A 427 16.26 -23.20 7.30
CA LEU A 427 16.34 -23.95 6.04
C LEU A 427 16.29 -25.47 6.30
N LYS A 428 16.93 -25.95 7.37
CA LYS A 428 16.79 -27.33 7.85
C LYS A 428 15.33 -27.69 8.17
N ARG A 429 14.61 -26.81 8.86
CA ARG A 429 13.16 -27.00 9.14
C ARG A 429 12.29 -27.02 7.88
N PHE A 430 12.76 -26.44 6.78
CA PHE A 430 12.13 -26.54 5.46
C PHE A 430 12.56 -27.79 4.66
N GLY A 431 13.25 -28.74 5.30
CA GLY A 431 13.65 -30.01 4.70
C GLY A 431 14.93 -29.96 3.86
N ARG A 432 15.73 -28.89 3.93
CA ARG A 432 17.02 -28.82 3.24
C ARG A 432 18.13 -29.45 4.11
N SER A 433 18.86 -30.41 3.55
CA SER A 433 20.03 -31.01 4.22
C SER A 433 21.26 -30.12 4.06
N ILE A 434 21.41 -29.14 4.96
CA ILE A 434 22.56 -28.21 4.98
C ILE A 434 23.23 -28.31 6.35
N PRO A 435 24.56 -28.47 6.44
CA PRO A 435 25.28 -28.40 7.70
C PRO A 435 25.02 -27.05 8.41
N ASN A 436 24.51 -27.07 9.63
CA ASN A 436 24.19 -25.83 10.36
C ASN A 436 25.45 -25.31 11.06
N ARG A 437 26.14 -24.40 10.41
CA ARG A 437 27.30 -23.70 10.97
C ARG A 437 27.18 -22.22 10.64
N CYS A 438 27.45 -21.36 11.62
CA CYS A 438 27.40 -19.92 11.44
C CYS A 438 28.46 -19.46 10.43
N PHE A 439 28.04 -18.78 9.37
CA PHE A 439 28.94 -18.27 8.32
C PHE A 439 29.85 -17.12 8.80
N LEU A 440 29.60 -16.57 9.99
CA LEU A 440 30.43 -15.54 10.59
C LEU A 440 31.50 -16.11 11.52
N CYS A 441 31.11 -16.78 12.61
CA CYS A 441 32.08 -17.29 13.59
C CYS A 441 32.64 -18.67 13.23
N LYS A 442 31.96 -19.42 12.35
CA LYS A 442 32.29 -20.81 12.02
C LYS A 442 32.41 -21.72 13.25
N ASN A 443 31.85 -21.39 14.41
CA ASN A 443 32.01 -22.20 15.64
C ASN A 443 30.67 -22.75 16.16
N GLU A 444 29.62 -21.94 16.12
CA GLU A 444 28.29 -22.32 16.61
C GLU A 444 27.29 -22.54 15.46
N GLU A 445 26.13 -23.08 15.81
CA GLU A 445 24.99 -23.20 14.91
C GLU A 445 24.43 -21.82 14.48
N GLU A 446 24.05 -21.68 13.21
CA GLU A 446 23.43 -20.46 12.72
C GLU A 446 21.95 -20.40 13.12
N THR A 447 21.68 -19.70 14.22
CA THR A 447 20.33 -19.26 14.59
C THR A 447 20.21 -17.75 14.43
N ILE A 448 18.99 -17.22 14.35
CA ILE A 448 18.76 -15.76 14.26
C ILE A 448 19.34 -15.03 15.47
N ASP A 449 19.12 -15.58 16.68
CA ASP A 449 19.58 -14.96 17.92
C ASP A 449 21.11 -15.06 18.05
N HIS A 450 21.72 -16.20 17.69
CA HIS A 450 23.17 -16.30 17.60
C HIS A 450 23.73 -15.29 16.59
N LEU A 451 23.26 -15.32 15.34
CA LEU A 451 23.76 -14.49 14.26
C LEU A 451 23.69 -13.00 14.59
N LEU A 452 22.57 -12.52 15.15
CA LEU A 452 22.30 -11.10 15.34
C LEU A 452 22.64 -10.55 16.73
N LEU A 453 22.84 -11.40 17.75
CA LEU A 453 23.14 -10.95 19.11
C LEU A 453 24.44 -11.55 19.68
N PHE A 454 24.62 -12.86 19.57
CA PHE A 454 25.62 -13.57 20.38
C PHE A 454 26.91 -13.96 19.64
N CYS A 455 26.88 -14.02 18.30
CA CYS A 455 28.03 -14.31 17.47
C CYS A 455 29.18 -13.34 17.81
N GLU A 456 30.40 -13.87 17.91
CA GLU A 456 31.60 -13.10 18.28
C GLU A 456 31.78 -11.83 17.42
N LYS A 457 31.65 -11.96 16.10
CA LYS A 457 31.73 -10.84 15.14
C LYS A 457 30.62 -9.82 15.36
N THR A 458 29.44 -10.28 15.77
CA THR A 458 28.28 -9.42 16.05
C THR A 458 28.41 -8.71 17.39
N ARG A 459 28.89 -9.41 18.44
CA ARG A 459 29.22 -8.83 19.74
C ARG A 459 30.24 -7.70 19.63
N MET A 460 31.23 -7.85 18.77
CA MET A 460 32.21 -6.81 18.50
C MET A 460 31.55 -5.49 18.02
N LEU A 461 30.57 -5.56 17.12
CA LEU A 461 29.83 -4.36 16.69
C LEU A 461 28.90 -3.83 17.77
N TRP A 462 28.29 -4.70 18.58
CA TRP A 462 27.47 -4.27 19.70
C TRP A 462 28.28 -3.50 20.73
N LEU A 463 29.45 -4.02 21.11
CA LEU A 463 30.38 -3.34 22.02
C LEU A 463 30.81 -1.98 21.47
N LEU A 464 31.07 -1.87 20.16
CA LEU A 464 31.38 -0.60 19.50
C LEU A 464 30.23 0.43 19.64
N ILE A 465 28.98 0.02 19.39
CA ILE A 465 27.83 0.93 19.56
C ILE A 465 27.67 1.33 21.02
N LEU A 466 27.75 0.36 21.94
CA LEU A 466 27.61 0.62 23.37
C LEU A 466 28.68 1.58 23.88
N SER A 467 29.93 1.44 23.42
CA SER A 467 31.00 2.38 23.74
C SER A 467 30.76 3.78 23.14
N LEU A 468 30.25 3.87 21.91
CA LEU A 468 29.97 5.16 21.26
C LEU A 468 28.90 5.98 21.99
N PHE A 469 27.94 5.32 22.64
CA PHE A 469 26.90 5.98 23.42
C PHE A 469 27.23 6.07 24.92
N GLY A 470 28.34 5.47 25.38
CA GLY A 470 28.73 5.43 26.79
C GLY A 470 27.78 4.59 27.66
N VAL A 471 27.21 3.51 27.11
CA VAL A 471 26.14 2.73 27.77
C VAL A 471 26.62 1.30 28.04
N GLN A 472 26.39 0.80 29.25
CA GLN A 472 26.47 -0.63 29.54
C GLN A 472 25.11 -1.29 29.31
N TRP A 473 25.08 -2.38 28.54
CA TRP A 473 23.83 -3.05 28.15
C TRP A 473 23.98 -4.57 28.20
N VAL A 474 22.93 -5.24 28.68
CA VAL A 474 22.84 -6.70 28.69
C VAL A 474 21.92 -7.15 27.56
N MET A 475 22.44 -7.97 26.65
CA MET A 475 21.65 -8.52 25.54
C MET A 475 20.64 -9.54 26.06
N HIS A 476 19.38 -9.41 25.65
CA HIS A 476 18.34 -10.38 25.97
C HIS A 476 18.47 -11.66 25.13
N SER A 477 17.84 -12.74 25.62
CA SER A 477 17.87 -14.08 25.00
C SER A 477 17.32 -14.18 23.57
N SER A 478 16.63 -13.15 23.07
CA SER A 478 16.13 -13.14 21.69
C SER A 478 16.08 -11.75 21.09
N VAL A 479 16.18 -11.68 19.76
CA VAL A 479 16.11 -10.42 18.99
C VAL A 479 14.84 -9.64 19.31
N LYS A 480 13.70 -10.32 19.43
CA LYS A 480 12.42 -9.69 19.78
C LYS A 480 12.48 -9.02 21.16
N ARG A 481 12.99 -9.72 22.17
CA ARG A 481 13.10 -9.19 23.54
C ARG A 481 14.14 -8.06 23.60
N ASN A 482 15.25 -8.20 22.89
CA ASN A 482 16.27 -7.17 22.81
C ASN A 482 15.73 -5.87 22.22
N LEU A 483 15.01 -5.95 21.09
CA LEU A 483 14.40 -4.78 20.46
C LEU A 483 13.24 -4.18 21.28
N LEU A 484 12.55 -4.98 22.09
CA LEU A 484 11.50 -4.51 23.01
C LEU A 484 12.09 -3.74 24.19
N GLY A 485 13.19 -4.23 24.74
CA GLY A 485 13.93 -3.57 25.83
C GLY A 485 14.68 -2.32 25.38
N TRP A 486 14.92 -2.14 24.08
CA TRP A 486 15.73 -1.05 23.51
C TRP A 486 15.06 0.34 23.58
N HIS A 487 14.90 0.87 24.80
CA HIS A 487 14.47 2.24 25.05
C HIS A 487 15.67 3.20 25.12
N GLY A 488 15.44 4.49 24.89
CA GLY A 488 16.50 5.50 24.77
C GLY A 488 16.29 6.75 25.60
N SER A 489 15.47 6.69 26.66
CA SER A 489 15.21 7.85 27.53
C SER A 489 16.47 8.36 28.25
N PHE A 490 17.46 7.49 28.47
CA PHE A 490 18.70 7.80 29.19
C PHE A 490 19.82 8.42 28.33
N VAL A 491 19.77 8.30 27.01
CA VAL A 491 20.79 8.89 26.10
C VAL A 491 20.50 10.36 25.71
N GLY A 492 19.44 10.95 26.28
CA GLY A 492 19.01 12.32 25.99
C GLY A 492 18.21 12.45 24.68
N LYS A 493 17.34 13.46 24.61
CA LYS A 493 16.40 13.68 23.48
C LYS A 493 17.10 13.85 22.12
N LYS A 494 18.32 14.40 22.12
CA LYS A 494 19.13 14.65 20.93
C LYS A 494 19.57 13.34 20.27
N ARG A 495 20.11 12.41 21.07
CA ARG A 495 20.72 11.14 20.62
C ARG A 495 19.74 9.95 20.61
N GLU A 496 18.60 10.06 21.28
CA GLU A 496 17.58 9.00 21.38
C GLU A 496 17.17 8.42 20.02
N LYS A 497 17.07 9.25 18.98
CA LYS A 497 16.68 8.80 17.64
C LYS A 497 17.76 7.94 16.98
N ALA A 498 19.03 8.33 17.11
CA ALA A 498 20.18 7.56 16.62
C ALA A 498 20.32 6.24 17.39
N TRP A 499 20.17 6.29 18.72
CA TRP A 499 20.16 5.10 19.58
C TRP A 499 19.10 4.08 19.17
N ARG A 500 17.87 4.54 18.88
CA ARG A 500 16.79 3.66 18.41
C ARG A 500 17.06 3.05 17.03
N ALA A 501 17.85 3.70 16.18
CA ALA A 501 18.21 3.21 14.85
C ALA A 501 19.39 2.20 14.88
N ALA A 502 20.26 2.29 15.87
CA ALA A 502 21.52 1.56 15.96
C ALA A 502 21.36 0.02 15.87
N PRO A 503 20.40 -0.63 16.58
CA PRO A 503 20.15 -2.07 16.45
C PRO A 503 19.90 -2.53 15.02
N LEU A 504 19.05 -1.80 14.30
CA LEU A 504 18.66 -2.20 12.94
C LEU A 504 19.82 -1.98 11.96
N GLY A 505 20.62 -0.93 12.14
CA GLY A 505 21.80 -0.68 11.33
C GLY A 505 22.86 -1.78 11.49
N LEU A 506 23.10 -2.20 12.73
CA LEU A 506 24.03 -3.28 13.05
C LEU A 506 23.54 -4.60 12.48
N MET A 507 22.31 -5.01 12.85
CA MET A 507 21.77 -6.30 12.43
C MET A 507 21.68 -6.39 10.89
N TRP A 508 21.34 -5.29 10.21
CA TRP A 508 21.35 -5.22 8.75
C TRP A 508 22.74 -5.37 8.15
N THR A 509 23.76 -4.78 8.77
CA THR A 509 25.15 -4.89 8.30
C THR A 509 25.66 -6.33 8.44
N ILE A 510 25.40 -6.96 9.59
CA ILE A 510 25.69 -8.38 9.85
C ILE A 510 24.99 -9.29 8.84
N TRP A 511 23.70 -9.04 8.56
CA TRP A 511 22.95 -9.81 7.57
C TRP A 511 23.54 -9.70 6.16
N LYS A 512 23.92 -8.49 5.73
CA LYS A 512 24.58 -8.28 4.43
C LYS A 512 25.94 -8.98 4.35
N GLU A 513 26.75 -8.89 5.40
CA GLU A 513 28.05 -9.56 5.45
C GLU A 513 27.88 -11.08 5.38
N ARG A 514 26.96 -11.64 6.17
CA ARG A 514 26.61 -13.06 6.12
C ARG A 514 26.19 -13.49 4.71
N ASN A 515 25.33 -12.73 4.04
CA ASN A 515 24.89 -13.08 2.69
C ASN A 515 26.04 -13.04 1.67
N LYS A 516 26.95 -12.07 1.77
CA LYS A 516 28.14 -12.02 0.90
C LYS A 516 29.06 -13.22 1.09
N ARG A 517 29.27 -13.66 2.34
CA ARG A 517 30.05 -14.88 2.62
C ARG A 517 29.39 -16.13 2.06
N VAL A 518 28.06 -16.18 2.08
CA VAL A 518 27.29 -17.36 1.64
C VAL A 518 27.17 -17.46 0.13
N PHE A 519 26.90 -16.33 -0.54
CA PHE A 519 26.53 -16.32 -1.96
C PHE A 519 27.65 -15.83 -2.89
N ASP A 520 28.55 -14.98 -2.38
CA ASP A 520 29.60 -14.35 -3.18
C ASP A 520 31.00 -14.84 -2.79
N ASP A 521 31.12 -15.70 -1.75
CA ASP A 521 32.38 -16.16 -1.15
C ASP A 521 33.33 -15.01 -0.72
N ILE A 522 32.76 -13.85 -0.37
CA ILE A 522 33.51 -12.69 0.08
C ILE A 522 33.51 -12.63 1.61
N GLU A 523 34.67 -12.83 2.22
CA GLU A 523 34.89 -12.68 3.66
C GLU A 523 35.73 -11.42 3.96
N ARG A 524 35.14 -10.45 4.67
CA ARG A 524 35.85 -9.24 5.10
C ARG A 524 36.47 -9.40 6.48
N ASN A 525 37.55 -8.65 6.72
CA ASN A 525 38.16 -8.55 8.03
C ASN A 525 37.28 -7.73 9.00
N ASP A 526 37.60 -7.78 10.29
CA ASP A 526 36.81 -7.15 11.35
C ASP A 526 36.77 -5.62 11.24
N GLN A 527 37.86 -5.02 10.77
CA GLN A 527 37.99 -3.57 10.63
C GLN A 527 37.14 -3.03 9.48
N ASP A 528 37.05 -3.78 8.38
CA ASP A 528 36.19 -3.46 7.24
C ASP A 528 34.71 -3.54 7.64
N ILE A 529 34.33 -4.58 8.40
CA ILE A 529 32.96 -4.74 8.89
C ILE A 529 32.58 -3.57 9.80
N LYS A 530 33.45 -3.18 10.74
CA LYS A 530 33.26 -1.98 11.58
C LYS A 530 33.10 -0.72 10.74
N SER A 531 33.98 -0.51 9.76
CA SER A 531 33.98 0.68 8.91
C SER A 531 32.70 0.77 8.07
N ILE A 532 32.27 -0.34 7.47
CA ILE A 532 31.01 -0.41 6.70
C ILE A 532 29.82 -0.11 7.60
N PHE A 533 29.79 -0.67 8.81
CA PHE A 533 28.74 -0.41 9.78
C PHE A 533 28.69 1.09 10.13
N LEU A 534 29.81 1.68 10.54
CA LEU A 534 29.90 3.10 10.92
C LEU A 534 29.50 4.01 9.77
N TYR A 535 30.01 3.76 8.56
CA TYR A 535 29.66 4.55 7.38
C TYR A 535 28.15 4.44 7.05
N THR A 536 27.58 3.24 7.14
CA THR A 536 26.14 3.04 6.93
C THR A 536 25.33 3.78 8.00
N PHE A 537 25.74 3.70 9.25
CA PHE A 537 25.06 4.32 10.39
C PHE A 537 25.10 5.85 10.32
N VAL A 538 26.28 6.42 10.02
CA VAL A 538 26.46 7.87 9.78
C VAL A 538 25.60 8.34 8.62
N ASN A 539 25.57 7.61 7.50
CA ASN A 539 24.77 8.01 6.34
C ASN A 539 23.26 7.98 6.64
N TRP A 540 22.79 7.03 7.43
CA TRP A 540 21.40 7.03 7.89
C TRP A 540 21.13 8.22 8.80
N ALA A 541 22.04 8.54 9.71
CA ALA A 541 21.90 9.71 10.58
C ALA A 541 21.91 11.03 9.78
N ARG A 542 22.82 11.20 8.82
CA ARG A 542 22.92 12.38 7.92
C ARG A 542 21.64 12.65 7.13
N ALA A 543 20.90 11.61 6.73
CA ALA A 543 19.64 11.79 6.01
C ALA A 543 18.54 12.45 6.87
N HIS A 544 18.70 12.46 8.20
CA HIS A 544 17.69 12.95 9.14
C HIS A 544 18.16 14.10 10.03
N ILE A 545 19.45 14.23 10.25
CA ILE A 545 20.07 15.40 10.89
C ILE A 545 20.21 16.45 9.79
N LYS A 546 19.50 17.59 9.91
CA LYS A 546 19.48 18.68 8.91
C LYS A 546 20.84 19.39 8.70
N GLU A 547 21.91 18.88 9.28
CA GLU A 547 23.27 19.39 9.15
C GLU A 547 24.02 18.50 8.16
N HIS A 548 24.09 18.94 6.92
CA HIS A 548 24.67 18.22 5.78
C HIS A 548 26.21 18.06 5.86
N THR A 549 26.84 18.45 6.97
CA THR A 549 28.29 18.63 7.10
C THR A 549 28.97 17.71 8.10
N PHE A 550 28.28 16.77 8.75
CA PHE A 550 28.93 15.85 9.68
C PHE A 550 29.94 14.95 8.97
N SER A 551 31.24 15.14 9.17
CA SER A 551 32.23 14.10 8.92
C SER A 551 31.99 12.90 9.86
N LEU A 552 32.68 11.77 9.63
CA LEU A 552 32.56 10.62 10.53
C LEU A 552 33.06 10.97 11.95
N ILE A 553 34.07 11.83 12.05
CA ILE A 553 34.64 12.33 13.30
C ILE A 553 33.63 13.23 14.00
N ASP A 554 33.08 14.22 13.29
CA ASP A 554 32.08 15.14 13.85
C ASP A 554 30.84 14.39 14.36
N PHE A 555 30.46 13.29 13.71
CA PHE A 555 29.34 12.46 14.14
C PHE A 555 29.65 11.68 15.42
N VAL A 556 30.88 11.17 15.56
CA VAL A 556 31.33 10.51 16.79
C VAL A 556 31.39 11.52 17.95
N ASP A 557 31.91 12.72 17.71
CA ASP A 557 31.92 13.80 18.71
C ASP A 557 30.50 14.27 19.06
N TRP A 558 29.61 14.31 18.08
CA TRP A 558 28.18 14.59 18.31
C TRP A 558 27.49 13.52 19.16
N LEU A 559 27.89 12.25 19.04
CA LEU A 559 27.39 11.18 19.90
C LEU A 559 27.97 11.27 21.31
N ALA A 560 29.22 11.71 21.44
CA ALA A 560 29.91 11.87 22.71
C ALA A 560 29.45 13.11 23.51
N THR A 561 28.96 14.15 22.84
CA THR A 561 28.45 15.37 23.50
C THR A 561 27.12 15.11 24.21
N ASN A 562 27.06 15.47 25.50
CA ASN A 562 25.96 15.08 26.39
C ASN A 562 24.62 15.79 26.11
#